data_AF-A0A7X5WSP1-F1
#
_entry.id   AF-A0A7X5WSP1-F1
#
_cell.length_a   1.000
_cell.length_b   1.000
_cell.length_c   1.000
_cell.angle_alpha   90.00
_cell.angle_beta   90.00
_cell.angle_gamma   90.00
#
_symmetry.space_group_name_H-M   'P 1'
#
loop_
_entity.id
_entity.type
_entity.pdbx_description
1 polymer ?
#
loop_
_entity_poly.entity_id
_entity_poly.type
_entity_poly.pdbx_seq_one_letter_code
_entity_poly.pdbx_strand_id
1 'polypeptide(L)' 'APHRPEEIRGRGNVREVLDGLRRHGVRIAVATTDDRHLTETALDALAIRELVPLMSCGDDPGPRKPSPRVLETLSTR' A
#
# COMPACT_ATOMS: atom_id res chain seq x y z
N ALA A 1 -15.34 -12.72 -4.84
CA ALA A 1 -15.43 -11.59 -5.77
C ALA A 1 -14.60 -10.44 -5.19
N PRO A 2 -13.90 -9.65 -6.00
CA PRO A 2 -13.16 -8.49 -5.50
C PRO A 2 -14.12 -7.51 -4.80
N HIS A 3 -13.62 -6.82 -3.78
CA HIS A 3 -14.37 -5.77 -3.10
C HIS A 3 -14.65 -4.62 -4.05
N ARG A 4 -15.85 -4.04 -3.96
CA ARG A 4 -16.16 -2.81 -4.70
C ARG A 4 -15.48 -1.63 -4.02
N PRO A 5 -15.04 -0.60 -4.77
CA PRO A 5 -14.43 0.59 -4.18
C PRO A 5 -15.29 1.23 -3.08
N GLU A 6 -16.62 1.23 -3.25
CA GLU A 6 -17.57 1.79 -2.27
C GLU A 6 -17.59 1.04 -0.92
N GLU A 7 -17.10 -0.21 -0.90
CA GLU A 7 -17.04 -1.06 0.29
C GLU A 7 -15.75 -0.81 1.11
N ILE A 8 -14.78 -0.11 0.53
CA ILE A 8 -13.48 0.15 1.15
C ILE A 8 -13.56 1.40 2.00
N ARG A 9 -13.28 1.25 3.31
CA ARG A 9 -13.32 2.34 4.28
C ARG A 9 -12.03 2.39 5.09
N GLY A 10 -11.41 3.56 5.14
CA GLY A 10 -10.25 3.81 5.97
C GLY A 10 -10.61 3.70 7.44
N ARG A 11 -9.71 3.13 8.24
CA ARG A 11 -9.88 3.11 9.70
C ARG A 11 -9.31 4.40 10.29
N GLY A 12 -10.17 5.23 10.88
CA GLY A 12 -9.78 6.53 11.43
C GLY A 12 -9.22 7.49 10.36
N ASN A 13 -8.37 8.42 10.77
CA ASN A 13 -7.79 9.45 9.89
C ASN A 13 -6.54 8.96 9.16
N VAL A 14 -6.63 7.83 8.45
CA VAL A 14 -5.47 7.18 7.82
C VAL A 14 -4.67 8.13 6.92
N ARG A 15 -5.35 8.96 6.11
CA ARG A 15 -4.70 9.93 5.23
C ARG A 15 -3.86 10.94 6.01
N GLU A 16 -4.45 11.56 7.03
CA GLU A 16 -3.79 12.58 7.86
C GLU A 16 -2.54 12.01 8.56
N VAL A 17 -2.63 10.78 9.09
CA VAL A 17 -1.51 10.11 9.73
C VAL A 17 -0.38 9.83 8.74
N LEU A 18 -0.68 9.25 7.58
CA LEU A 18 0.33 8.94 6.56
C LEU A 18 0.98 10.22 6.03
N ASP A 19 0.20 11.26 5.79
CA ASP A 19 0.68 12.56 5.34
C ASP A 19 1.57 13.24 6.39
N GLY A 20 1.19 13.18 7.67
CA GLY A 20 2.02 13.62 8.80
C GLY A 20 3.38 12.91 8.85
N LEU A 21 3.39 11.59 8.67
CA LEU A 21 4.64 10.81 8.60
C LEU A 21 5.53 11.26 7.43
N ARG A 22 4.96 11.46 6.23
CA ARG A 22 5.72 11.93 5.06
C ARG A 22 6.34 13.30 5.27
N ARG A 23 5.60 14.24 5.88
CA ARG A 23 6.12 15.58 6.21
C ARG A 23 7.33 15.54 7.14
N HIS A 24 7.49 14.47 7.92
CA HIS A 24 8.63 14.24 8.81
C HIS A 24 9.71 13.32 8.20
N GLY A 25 9.69 13.12 6.88
CA GLY A 25 10.72 12.36 6.16
C GLY A 25 10.56 10.83 6.23
N VAL A 26 9.43 10.32 6.73
CA VAL A 26 9.16 8.88 6.74
C VAL A 26 8.68 8.45 5.35
N ARG A 27 9.40 7.50 4.74
CA ARG A 27 9.00 6.88 3.46
C ARG A 27 7.93 5.82 3.70
N ILE A 28 6.92 5.79 2.83
CA ILE A 28 5.77 4.89 2.95
C ILE A 28 5.76 3.93 1.76
N ALA A 29 5.55 2.65 2.04
CA ALA A 29 5.39 1.60 1.05
C ALA A 29 4.35 0.56 1.50
N VAL A 30 3.75 -0.16 0.55
CA VAL A 30 2.81 -1.26 0.82
C VAL A 30 3.41 -2.59 0.37
N ALA A 31 3.37 -3.59 1.26
CA ALA A 31 3.55 -4.99 0.91
C ALA A 31 2.22 -5.71 1.14
N THR A 32 1.63 -6.28 0.10
CA THR A 32 0.33 -6.98 0.15
C THR A 32 0.37 -8.30 -0.62
N THR A 33 -0.52 -9.23 -0.26
CA THR A 33 -0.76 -10.46 -1.04
C THR A 33 -1.84 -10.29 -2.09
N ASP A 34 -2.52 -9.15 -2.09
CA ASP A 34 -3.58 -8.83 -3.05
C ASP A 34 -3.00 -8.45 -4.42
N ASP A 35 -3.84 -8.51 -5.46
CA ASP A 35 -3.44 -8.13 -6.81
C ASP A 35 -3.18 -6.63 -6.90
N ARG A 36 -2.25 -6.23 -7.78
CA ARG A 36 -1.89 -4.83 -7.96
C ARG A 36 -3.10 -3.99 -8.28
N HIS A 37 -3.85 -4.35 -9.32
CA HIS A 37 -5.00 -3.57 -9.78
C HIS A 37 -6.03 -3.31 -8.67
N LEU A 38 -6.32 -4.33 -7.84
CA LEU A 38 -7.22 -4.22 -6.70
C LEU A 38 -6.64 -3.32 -5.61
N THR A 39 -5.35 -3.46 -5.34
CA THR A 39 -4.63 -2.61 -4.39
C THR A 39 -4.64 -1.14 -4.82
N GLU A 40 -4.40 -0.85 -6.10
CA GLU A 40 -4.41 0.52 -6.62
C GLU A 40 -5.78 1.15 -6.46
N THR A 41 -6.82 0.42 -6.86
CA THR A 41 -8.23 0.82 -6.72
C THR A 41 -8.60 1.09 -5.26
N ALA A 42 -8.11 0.26 -4.33
CA ALA A 42 -8.32 0.45 -2.89
C ALA A 42 -7.64 1.73 -2.37
N LEU A 43 -6.40 2.00 -2.79
CA LEU A 43 -5.68 3.21 -2.38
C LEU A 43 -6.31 4.49 -2.96
N ASP A 44 -6.85 4.42 -4.18
CA ASP A 44 -7.59 5.51 -4.81
C ASP A 44 -8.91 5.80 -4.08
N ALA A 45 -9.68 4.75 -3.73
CA ALA A 45 -10.91 4.87 -2.94
C ALA A 45 -10.65 5.50 -1.56
N LEU A 46 -9.45 5.30 -1.01
CA LEU A 46 -9.01 5.88 0.25
C LEU A 46 -8.36 7.27 0.11
N ALA A 47 -8.17 7.76 -1.12
CA ALA A 47 -7.46 9.01 -1.44
C ALA A 47 -6.06 9.09 -0.79
N ILE A 48 -5.31 7.97 -0.84
CA ILE A 48 -3.94 7.86 -0.29
C ILE A 48 -2.93 7.29 -1.30
N ARG A 49 -3.34 7.07 -2.56
CA ARG A 49 -2.47 6.49 -3.60
C ARG A 49 -1.17 7.26 -3.77
N GLU A 50 -1.26 8.59 -3.78
CA GLU A 50 -0.12 9.51 -3.89
C GLU A 50 0.79 9.48 -2.66
N LEU A 51 0.32 8.94 -1.53
CA LEU A 51 1.08 8.78 -0.30
C LEU A 51 1.90 7.47 -0.28
N VAL A 52 1.64 6.54 -1.18
CA VAL A 52 2.30 5.22 -1.26
C VAL A 52 3.07 5.10 -2.59
N PRO A 53 4.26 5.71 -2.71
CA PRO A 53 5.03 5.69 -3.96
C PRO A 53 5.59 4.31 -4.34
N LEU A 54 5.66 3.37 -3.41
CA LEU A 54 6.26 2.06 -3.64
C LEU A 54 5.33 0.95 -3.13
N MET A 55 5.13 -0.08 -3.94
CA MET A 55 4.33 -1.24 -3.55
C MET A 55 4.91 -2.54 -4.09
N SER A 56 4.69 -3.62 -3.32
CA SER A 56 4.83 -5.00 -3.76
C SER A 56 3.50 -5.72 -3.53
N CYS A 57 2.91 -6.20 -4.62
CA CYS A 57 1.63 -6.89 -4.68
C CYS A 57 1.84 -8.40 -4.88
N GLY A 58 0.81 -9.21 -4.67
CA GLY A 58 0.91 -10.67 -4.71
C GLY A 58 1.20 -11.23 -6.11
N ASP A 59 0.76 -10.50 -7.13
CA ASP A 59 0.91 -10.76 -8.56
C ASP A 59 2.18 -10.12 -9.18
N ASP A 60 2.93 -9.32 -8.42
CA ASP A 60 4.21 -8.78 -8.88
C ASP A 60 5.30 -9.89 -8.93
N PRO A 61 6.27 -9.79 -9.84
CA PRO A 61 7.44 -10.65 -9.81
C PRO A 61 8.30 -10.38 -8.56
N GLY A 62 8.76 -11.44 -7.90
CA GLY A 62 9.71 -11.37 -6.79
C GLY A 62 9.21 -11.95 -5.46
N PRO A 63 9.87 -11.60 -4.33
CA PRO A 63 9.47 -12.09 -3.01
C PRO A 63 8.14 -11.51 -2.55
N ARG A 64 7.29 -12.37 -1.99
CA ARG A 64 5.98 -12.00 -1.44
C ARG A 64 5.84 -12.49 0.01
N LYS A 65 4.83 -11.97 0.71
CA LYS A 65 4.44 -12.52 2.03
C LYS A 65 4.19 -14.04 1.92
N PRO A 66 4.53 -14.83 2.95
CA PRO A 66 5.05 -14.40 4.25
C PRO A 66 6.58 -14.20 4.28
N SER A 67 7.28 -14.24 3.14
CA SER A 67 8.74 -14.07 3.13
C SER A 67 9.14 -12.66 3.59
N PRO A 68 10.05 -12.51 4.57
CA PRO A 68 10.51 -11.19 5.01
C PRO A 68 11.29 -10.44 3.92
N ARG A 69 11.78 -11.15 2.89
CA ARG A 69 12.48 -10.59 1.73
C ARG A 69 11.68 -9.50 1.01
N VAL A 70 10.35 -9.51 1.09
CA VAL A 70 9.51 -8.43 0.53
C VAL A 70 9.80 -7.09 1.21
N LEU A 71 10.02 -7.10 2.52
CA LEU A 71 10.33 -5.89 3.30
C LEU A 71 11.75 -5.39 3.02
N GLU A 72 12.72 -6.31 2.90
CA GLU A 72 14.10 -5.98 2.52
C GLU A 72 14.18 -5.35 1.11
N THR A 73 13.35 -5.84 0.18
CA THR A 73 13.29 -5.30 -1.19
C THR A 73 12.71 -3.88 -1.20
N LEU A 74 11.70 -3.61 -0.36
CA LEU A 74 11.07 -2.30 -0.28
C LEU A 74 11.93 -1.27 0.46
N SER A 75 12.71 -1.68 1.47
CA SER A 75 13.50 -0.75 2.27
C SER A 75 14.73 -0.17 1.55
N THR A 76 15.18 -0.87 0.50
CA THR A 76 16.38 -0.56 -0.28
C THR A 76 16.10 0.19 -1.60
N ARG A 77 14.82 0.39 -1.94
CA ARG A 77 14.37 1.27 -3.04
C ARG A 77 14.05 2.66 -2.50
#